data_AF-A0A7C3KB10-F1
#
_entry.id   AF-A0A7C3KB10-F1
#
_cell.length_a   1.000
_cell.length_b   1.000
_cell.length_c   1.000
_cell.angle_alpha   90.00
_cell.angle_beta   90.00
_cell.angle_gamma   90.00
#
_symmetry.space_group_name_H-M   'P 1'
#
loop_
_entity.id
_entity.type
_entity.pdbx_description
1 polymer ?
#
loop_
_entity_poly.entity_id
_entity_poly.type
_entity_poly.pdbx_seq_one_letter_code
_entity_poly.pdbx_strand_id
1 'polypeptide(L)'
;MPMESAAMSPINPVNGRYVDDQAAPDERTYATFQHLVGLLSLLDATVLGLIGAIVMWRIKARQSPFLDDHGREAVNFQLSLLLYLIVGSVIFGIITLGFGAMLWIGVIWIVRLIGGVLGAMAASRGEYFRYPVCIRFLKEPVAPAPGGDMAA
;
A
#
# COMPACT_ATOMS: atom_id res chain seq x y z
N MET A 1 32.95 -19.32 1.18
CA MET A 1 31.64 -19.30 1.86
C MET A 1 30.60 -19.54 0.77
N PRO A 2 29.88 -20.67 0.75
CA PRO A 2 28.98 -20.97 -0.34
C PRO A 2 27.78 -20.03 -0.26
N MET A 3 27.32 -19.58 -1.42
CA MET A 3 26.10 -18.80 -1.63
C MET A 3 24.89 -19.67 -1.26
N GLU A 4 24.63 -19.82 0.03
CA GLU A 4 23.47 -20.52 0.54
C GLU A 4 22.24 -19.67 0.25
N SER A 5 21.57 -20.02 -0.84
CA SER A 5 20.15 -19.80 -1.04
C SER A 5 19.69 -18.34 -0.95
N ALA A 6 19.54 -17.71 -2.11
CA ALA A 6 18.43 -16.78 -2.32
C ALA A 6 17.10 -17.55 -2.08
N ALA A 7 16.80 -17.83 -0.82
CA ALA A 7 15.61 -18.55 -0.40
C ALA A 7 14.44 -17.71 -0.85
N MET A 8 13.73 -18.19 -1.86
CA MET A 8 12.47 -17.59 -2.29
C MET A 8 11.59 -17.48 -1.04
N SER A 9 11.23 -16.25 -0.67
CA SER A 9 10.34 -15.99 0.47
C SER A 9 9.15 -16.96 0.38
N PRO A 10 8.80 -17.64 1.48
CA PRO A 10 7.79 -18.69 1.46
C PRO A 10 6.47 -18.14 0.92
N ILE A 11 5.81 -18.91 0.06
CA ILE A 11 4.51 -18.53 -0.53
C ILE A 11 3.40 -19.17 0.31
N ASN A 12 2.40 -18.38 0.71
CA ASN A 12 1.22 -18.92 1.36
C ASN A 12 0.43 -19.81 0.37
N PRO A 13 0.24 -21.11 0.66
CA PRO A 13 -0.40 -22.04 -0.27
C PRO A 13 -1.89 -21.77 -0.51
N VAL A 14 -2.55 -21.00 0.37
CA VAL A 14 -3.98 -20.70 0.28
C VAL A 14 -4.26 -19.57 -0.72
N ASN A 15 -3.40 -18.54 -0.74
CA ASN A 15 -3.66 -17.32 -1.50
C ASN A 15 -2.52 -16.91 -2.45
N GLY A 16 -1.41 -17.67 -2.48
CA GLY A 16 -0.29 -17.45 -3.38
C GLY A 16 0.55 -16.21 -3.07
N ARG A 17 0.39 -15.59 -1.90
CA ARG A 17 1.16 -14.39 -1.53
C ARG A 17 2.52 -14.76 -0.94
N TYR A 18 3.52 -13.92 -1.21
CA TYR A 18 4.80 -13.98 -0.53
C TYR A 18 4.63 -13.65 0.96
N VAL A 19 5.37 -14.36 1.81
CA VAL A 19 5.32 -14.22 3.27
C VAL A 19 6.72 -13.90 3.79
N ASP A 20 6.81 -12.87 4.62
CA ASP A 20 8.00 -12.62 5.42
C ASP A 20 7.88 -13.41 6.74
N ASP A 21 8.52 -14.57 6.77
CA ASP A 21 8.55 -15.45 7.94
C ASP A 21 9.40 -14.87 9.08
N GLN A 22 10.32 -13.95 8.77
CA GLN A 22 11.20 -13.28 9.72
C GLN A 22 10.61 -11.96 10.25
N ALA A 23 9.57 -11.41 9.62
CA ALA A 23 8.91 -10.18 10.07
C ALA A 23 8.44 -10.29 11.52
N ALA A 24 8.96 -9.41 12.38
CA ALA A 24 8.71 -9.45 13.81
C ALA A 24 7.25 -9.11 14.14
N PRO A 25 6.71 -9.58 15.28
CA PRO A 25 5.31 -9.31 15.66
C PRO A 25 4.94 -7.81 15.71
N ASP A 26 5.87 -6.95 16.14
CA ASP A 26 5.67 -5.50 16.19
C ASP A 26 5.67 -4.88 14.79
N GLU A 27 6.46 -5.41 13.85
CA GLU A 27 6.44 -4.99 12.44
C GLU A 27 5.10 -5.36 11.78
N ARG A 28 4.61 -6.58 11.97
CA ARG A 28 3.29 -7.00 11.49
C ARG A 28 2.17 -6.13 12.03
N THR A 29 2.25 -5.80 13.32
CA THR A 29 1.31 -4.88 13.97
C THR A 29 1.41 -3.48 13.36
N TYR A 30 2.62 -2.96 13.17
CA TYR A 30 2.83 -1.64 12.59
C TYR A 30 2.32 -1.55 11.15
N ALA A 31 2.61 -2.56 10.32
CA ALA A 31 2.12 -2.67 8.94
C ALA A 31 0.60 -2.79 8.87
N THR A 32 -0.01 -3.49 9.83
CA THR A 32 -1.48 -3.51 9.98
C THR A 32 -2.01 -2.08 10.12
N PHE A 33 -1.42 -1.27 11.00
CA PHE A 33 -1.80 0.12 11.17
C PHE A 33 -1.45 1.02 9.97
N GLN A 34 -0.38 0.73 9.22
CA GLN A 34 -0.07 1.44 7.96
C GLN A 34 -1.21 1.33 6.94
N HIS A 35 -1.95 0.22 6.93
CA HIS A 35 -3.15 0.07 6.10
C HIS A 35 -4.40 0.71 6.72
N LEU A 36 -4.60 0.55 8.04
CA LEU A 36 -5.78 1.07 8.73
C LEU A 36 -5.79 2.60 8.86
N VAL A 37 -4.63 3.26 8.97
CA VAL A 37 -4.55 4.72 9.08
C VAL A 37 -5.14 5.40 7.85
N GLY A 38 -5.09 4.72 6.69
CA GLY A 38 -5.73 5.16 5.46
C GLY A 38 -7.26 5.31 5.55
N LEU A 39 -7.91 4.65 6.52
CA LEU A 39 -9.35 4.77 6.76
C LEU A 39 -9.74 6.12 7.39
N LEU A 40 -8.78 6.90 7.91
CA LEU A 40 -9.06 8.27 8.36
C LEU A 40 -9.55 9.16 7.21
N SER A 41 -9.20 8.84 5.97
CA SER A 41 -9.76 9.52 4.79
C SER A 41 -11.25 9.23 4.55
N LEU A 42 -11.93 8.46 5.41
CA LEU A 42 -13.40 8.38 5.43
C LEU A 42 -14.03 9.60 6.13
N LEU A 43 -13.26 10.36 6.92
CA LEU A 43 -13.77 11.55 7.63
C LEU A 43 -13.78 12.80 6.74
N ASP A 44 -12.82 12.90 5.81
CA ASP A 44 -12.58 14.09 4.97
C ASP A 44 -12.44 13.75 3.47
N ALA A 45 -12.76 12.51 3.11
CA ALA A 45 -12.57 11.89 1.80
C ALA A 45 -11.12 11.78 1.28
N THR A 46 -10.13 12.43 1.91
CA THR A 46 -8.88 12.80 1.23
C THR A 46 -7.65 12.80 2.14
N VAL A 47 -7.43 13.88 2.90
CA VAL A 47 -6.11 14.31 3.39
C VAL A 47 -5.64 13.52 4.60
N LEU A 48 -6.50 13.27 5.58
CA LEU A 48 -6.10 12.70 6.87
C LEU A 48 -5.42 11.32 6.73
N GLY A 49 -6.03 10.41 5.97
CA GLY A 49 -5.46 9.07 5.77
C GLY A 49 -4.20 9.07 4.89
N LEU A 50 -4.09 9.98 3.91
CA LEU A 50 -2.88 10.11 3.09
C LEU A 50 -1.70 10.61 3.92
N ILE A 51 -1.89 11.68 4.70
CA ILE A 51 -0.86 12.19 5.60
C ILE A 51 -0.47 11.11 6.62
N GLY A 52 -1.46 10.44 7.22
CA GLY A 52 -1.23 9.36 8.16
C GLY A 52 -0.38 8.22 7.56
N ALA A 53 -0.72 7.76 6.36
CA ALA A 53 0.04 6.73 5.66
C ALA A 53 1.49 7.16 5.38
N ILE A 54 1.70 8.41 4.91
CA ILE A 54 3.03 8.96 4.66
C ILE A 54 3.83 9.04 5.96
N VAL A 55 3.26 9.61 7.02
CA VAL A 55 3.94 9.75 8.31
C VAL A 55 4.35 8.39 8.86
N MET A 56 3.42 7.42 8.90
CA MET A 56 3.73 6.08 9.38
C MET A 56 4.81 5.39 8.53
N TRP A 57 4.70 5.47 7.21
CA TRP A 57 5.74 4.94 6.33
C TRP A 57 7.10 5.57 6.64
N ARG A 58 7.20 6.89 6.73
CA ARG A 58 8.49 7.57 6.93
C ARG A 58 9.14 7.30 8.30
N ILE A 59 8.38 6.99 9.34
CA ILE A 59 8.91 6.69 10.67
C ILE A 59 9.68 5.36 10.68
N LYS A 60 9.15 4.31 10.06
CA LYS A 60 9.72 2.95 10.14
C LYS A 60 10.26 2.36 8.84
N ALA A 61 10.09 3.04 7.69
CA ALA A 61 10.58 2.56 6.38
C ALA A 61 12.04 2.11 6.36
N ARG A 62 12.92 2.76 7.13
CA ARG A 62 14.36 2.43 7.12
C ARG A 62 14.74 1.27 8.04
N GLN A 63 13.81 0.81 8.88
CA GLN A 63 14.08 -0.21 9.89
C GLN A 63 13.85 -1.62 9.34
N SER A 64 12.97 -1.76 8.35
CA SER A 64 12.49 -3.06 7.91
C SER A 64 12.04 -3.02 6.45
N PRO A 65 12.54 -3.92 5.58
CA PRO A 65 12.03 -4.05 4.21
C PRO A 65 10.52 -4.33 4.16
N PHE A 66 10.00 -5.11 5.11
CA PHE A 66 8.57 -5.39 5.23
C PHE A 66 7.76 -4.12 5.49
N LEU A 67 8.21 -3.27 6.43
CA LEU A 67 7.54 -1.99 6.73
C LEU A 67 7.69 -0.94 5.63
N ASP A 68 8.82 -0.96 4.91
CA ASP A 68 9.01 -0.10 3.74
C ASP A 68 8.03 -0.47 2.63
N ASP A 69 7.88 -1.78 2.35
CA ASP A 69 6.99 -2.30 1.34
C ASP A 69 5.52 -1.95 1.62
N HIS A 70 5.03 -2.33 2.81
CA HIS A 70 3.66 -2.05 3.23
C HIS A 70 3.38 -0.55 3.28
N GLY A 71 4.33 0.25 3.77
CA GLY A 71 4.20 1.69 3.82
C GLY A 71 4.11 2.35 2.43
N ARG A 72 5.00 1.98 1.49
CA ARG A 72 4.93 2.46 0.09
C ARG A 72 3.62 2.09 -0.56
N GLU A 73 3.19 0.84 -0.41
CA GLU A 73 1.97 0.35 -1.02
C GLU A 73 0.72 1.04 -0.43
N ALA A 74 0.67 1.26 0.90
CA ALA A 74 -0.41 2.01 1.54
C ALA A 74 -0.48 3.47 1.05
N VAL A 75 0.68 4.14 0.90
CA VAL A 75 0.74 5.50 0.35
C VAL A 75 0.32 5.52 -1.12
N ASN A 76 0.80 4.58 -1.93
CA ASN A 76 0.41 4.42 -3.32
C ASN A 76 -1.10 4.23 -3.47
N PHE A 77 -1.71 3.43 -2.59
CA PHE A 77 -3.15 3.22 -2.60
C PHE A 77 -3.93 4.50 -2.27
N GLN A 78 -3.52 5.26 -1.25
CA GLN A 78 -4.17 6.54 -0.94
C GLN A 78 -4.03 7.56 -2.07
N LEU A 79 -2.86 7.65 -2.70
CA LEU A 79 -2.66 8.50 -3.89
C LEU A 79 -3.51 8.06 -5.06
N SER A 80 -3.61 6.74 -5.30
CA SER A 80 -4.46 6.18 -6.36
C SER A 80 -5.92 6.52 -6.13
N LEU A 81 -6.43 6.31 -4.90
CA LEU A 81 -7.81 6.64 -4.55
C LEU A 81 -8.08 8.14 -4.64
N LEU A 82 -7.13 9.00 -4.25
CA LEU A 82 -7.27 10.45 -4.41
C LEU A 82 -7.40 10.83 -5.90
N LEU A 83 -6.55 10.26 -6.75
CA LEU A 83 -6.62 10.48 -8.20
C LEU A 83 -7.98 10.01 -8.76
N TYR A 84 -8.41 8.80 -8.40
CA TYR A 84 -9.69 8.23 -8.85
C TYR A 84 -10.88 9.02 -8.35
N LEU A 85 -10.82 9.51 -7.10
CA LEU A 85 -11.82 10.40 -6.54
C LEU A 85 -11.96 11.67 -7.39
N ILE A 86 -10.86 12.37 -7.66
CA ILE A 86 -10.87 13.61 -8.43
C ILE A 86 -11.37 13.37 -9.86
N VAL A 87 -10.73 12.43 -10.58
CA VAL A 87 -11.04 12.17 -11.99
C VAL A 87 -12.46 11.66 -12.16
N GLY A 88 -12.88 10.67 -11.38
CA GLY A 88 -14.23 10.11 -11.50
C GLY A 88 -15.31 11.09 -11.03
N SER A 89 -15.07 11.90 -10.00
CA SER A 89 -16.07 12.90 -9.56
C SER A 89 -16.30 13.96 -10.65
N VAL A 90 -15.24 14.39 -11.36
CA VAL A 90 -15.37 15.32 -12.49
C VAL A 90 -16.12 14.66 -13.65
N ILE A 91 -15.72 13.46 -14.07
CA ILE A 91 -16.33 12.77 -15.22
C ILE A 91 -17.81 12.46 -14.94
N PHE A 92 -18.11 11.76 -13.85
CA PHE A 92 -19.48 11.39 -13.52
C PHE A 92 -20.31 12.61 -13.14
N GLY A 93 -19.72 13.60 -12.46
CA GLY A 93 -20.39 14.85 -12.13
C GLY A 93 -20.85 15.62 -13.37
N ILE A 94 -20.01 15.77 -14.38
CA ILE A 94 -20.40 16.47 -15.62
C ILE A 94 -21.50 15.70 -16.37
N ILE A 95 -21.33 14.39 -16.55
CA ILE A 95 -22.25 13.56 -17.34
C ILE A 95 -23.66 13.50 -16.73
N THR A 96 -23.75 13.54 -15.40
CA THR A 96 -25.00 13.30 -14.67
C THR A 96 -25.53 14.54 -13.93
N LEU A 97 -25.02 15.73 -14.26
CA LEU A 97 -25.38 16.99 -13.61
C LEU A 97 -25.19 16.96 -12.08
N GLY A 98 -24.10 16.32 -11.63
CA GLY A 98 -23.66 16.28 -10.23
C GLY A 98 -24.04 15.01 -9.46
N PHE A 99 -25.13 14.32 -9.82
CA PHE A 99 -25.62 13.17 -9.05
C PHE A 99 -24.63 11.99 -9.02
N GLY A 100 -24.00 11.70 -10.15
CA GLY A 100 -23.01 10.65 -10.31
C GLY A 100 -21.73 10.88 -9.52
N ALA A 101 -21.36 12.14 -9.24
CA ALA A 101 -20.22 12.43 -8.37
C ALA A 101 -20.50 11.95 -6.93
N MET A 102 -21.72 12.14 -6.42
CA MET A 102 -22.12 11.68 -5.09
C MET A 102 -22.02 10.15 -4.97
N LEU A 103 -22.53 9.43 -5.97
CA LEU A 103 -22.44 7.97 -6.02
C LEU A 103 -20.99 7.50 -6.12
N TRP A 104 -20.17 8.17 -6.93
CA TRP A 104 -18.76 7.85 -7.10
C TRP A 104 -17.95 7.99 -5.80
N ILE A 105 -18.19 9.05 -5.03
CA ILE A 105 -17.57 9.23 -3.71
C ILE A 105 -17.87 8.03 -2.80
N GLY A 106 -19.13 7.56 -2.79
CA GLY A 106 -19.53 6.37 -2.04
C GLY A 106 -18.78 5.10 -2.48
N VAL A 107 -18.58 4.91 -3.78
CA VAL A 107 -17.77 3.79 -4.31
C VAL A 107 -16.33 3.86 -3.81
N ILE A 108 -15.71 5.05 -3.84
CA ILE A 108 -14.34 5.25 -3.34
C ILE A 108 -14.24 4.90 -1.85
N TRP A 109 -15.24 5.26 -1.04
CA TRP A 109 -15.27 4.93 0.39
C TRP A 109 -15.31 3.43 0.64
N ILE A 110 -16.15 2.70 -0.11
CA ILE A 110 -16.25 1.24 0.01
C ILE A 110 -14.93 0.58 -0.39
N VAL A 111 -14.35 0.99 -1.53
CA VAL A 111 -13.05 0.46 -1.99
C VAL A 111 -11.95 0.73 -0.97
N ARG A 112 -11.93 1.94 -0.38
CA ARG A 112 -11.00 2.31 0.68
C ARG A 112 -11.15 1.42 1.91
N LEU A 113 -12.37 1.22 2.39
CA LEU A 113 -12.66 0.38 3.54
C LEU A 113 -12.20 -1.06 3.33
N ILE A 114 -12.65 -1.68 2.23
CA ILE A 114 -12.32 -3.07 1.90
C ILE A 114 -10.81 -3.21 1.71
N GLY A 115 -10.18 -2.33 0.93
CA GLY A 115 -8.75 -2.35 0.71
C GLY A 115 -7.95 -2.19 2.00
N GLY A 116 -8.31 -1.24 2.86
CA GLY A 116 -7.64 -1.01 4.14
C GLY A 116 -7.69 -2.25 5.04
N VAL A 117 -8.87 -2.88 5.14
CA VAL A 117 -9.05 -4.11 5.93
C VAL A 117 -8.28 -5.30 5.33
N LEU A 118 -8.34 -5.50 4.01
CA LEU A 118 -7.63 -6.60 3.35
C LEU A 118 -6.10 -6.46 3.48
N GLY A 119 -5.58 -5.25 3.33
CA GLY A 119 -4.16 -4.95 3.54
C GLY A 119 -3.75 -5.19 5.00
N ALA A 120 -4.56 -4.71 5.96
CA ALA A 120 -4.34 -4.92 7.37
C ALA A 120 -4.33 -6.42 7.76
N MET A 121 -5.28 -7.19 7.23
CA MET A 121 -5.35 -8.64 7.43
C MET A 121 -4.16 -9.39 6.82
N ALA A 122 -3.65 -8.94 5.68
CA ALA A 122 -2.47 -9.53 5.05
C ALA A 122 -1.22 -9.23 5.87
N ALA A 123 -1.02 -7.96 6.24
CA ALA A 123 0.09 -7.50 7.06
C ALA A 123 0.16 -8.22 8.41
N SER A 124 -0.98 -8.44 9.07
CA SER A 124 -1.02 -9.17 10.34
C SER A 124 -0.58 -10.63 10.23
N ARG A 125 -0.69 -11.23 9.03
CA ARG A 125 -0.17 -12.57 8.72
C ARG A 125 1.28 -12.58 8.23
N GLY A 126 1.93 -11.42 8.13
CA GLY A 126 3.26 -11.30 7.51
C GLY A 126 3.24 -11.48 5.99
N GLU A 127 2.07 -11.37 5.34
CA GLU A 127 1.94 -11.49 3.89
C GLU A 127 2.15 -10.14 3.22
N TYR A 128 2.98 -10.11 2.17
CA TYR A 128 3.04 -8.97 1.28
C TYR A 128 1.70 -8.79 0.56
N PHE A 129 1.24 -7.54 0.50
CA PHE A 129 -0.06 -7.19 -0.07
C PHE A 129 0.10 -6.19 -1.20
N ARG A 130 -0.69 -6.38 -2.27
CA ARG A 130 -0.79 -5.45 -3.39
C ARG A 130 -2.25 -5.14 -3.66
N TYR A 131 -2.58 -3.86 -3.67
CA TYR A 131 -3.93 -3.40 -3.98
C TYR A 131 -4.23 -3.59 -5.48
N PRO A 132 -5.36 -4.24 -5.84
CA PRO A 132 -5.80 -4.28 -7.23
C PRO A 132 -6.01 -2.86 -7.77
N VAL A 133 -5.61 -2.63 -9.03
CA VAL A 133 -5.77 -1.32 -9.71
C VAL A 133 -5.06 -0.17 -8.96
N CYS A 134 -4.04 -0.46 -8.13
CA CYS A 134 -3.21 0.54 -7.49
C CYS A 134 -2.07 0.99 -8.40
N ILE A 135 -1.90 2.30 -8.52
CA ILE A 135 -0.81 2.92 -9.26
C ILE A 135 0.39 3.05 -8.32
N ARG A 136 1.51 2.41 -8.68
CA ARG A 136 2.73 2.42 -7.88
C ARG A 136 3.60 3.62 -8.23
N PHE A 137 3.24 4.78 -7.66
CA PHE A 137 4.03 6.01 -7.78
C PHE A 137 5.40 5.86 -7.12
N LEU A 138 5.41 5.27 -5.93
CA LEU A 138 6.61 4.94 -5.17
C LEU A 138 7.04 3.52 -5.53
N LYS A 139 8.19 3.41 -6.20
CA LYS A 139 8.82 2.13 -6.55
C LYS A 139 9.83 1.72 -5.49
N GLU A 140 10.16 0.43 -5.48
CA GLU A 140 11.33 -0.09 -4.78
C GLU A 140 12.61 0.52 -5.39
N PRO A 141 13.66 0.75 -4.58
CA PRO A 141 14.97 1.07 -5.12
C PRO A 141 15.43 -0.05 -6.06
N VAL A 142 15.79 0.29 -7.29
CA VAL A 142 16.44 -0.66 -8.20
C VAL A 142 17.75 -1.07 -7.53
N ALA A 143 17.92 -2.36 -7.22
CA ALA A 143 19.20 -2.87 -6.77
C ALA A 143 20.26 -2.48 -7.82
N PRO A 144 21.42 -1.93 -7.43
CA PRO A 144 22.46 -1.63 -8.39
C PRO A 144 22.74 -2.89 -9.20
N ALA A 145 22.78 -2.75 -10.52
CA ALA A 145 23.08 -3.87 -11.40
C ALA A 145 24.37 -4.53 -10.90
N PRO A 146 24.45 -5.86 -10.78
CA PRO A 146 25.66 -6.52 -10.34
C PRO A 146 26.79 -6.19 -11.33
N GLY A 147 27.62 -5.21 -10.99
CA GLY A 147 28.75 -4.73 -11.81
C GLY A 147 28.84 -3.22 -12.08
N GLY A 148 28.04 -2.36 -11.45
CA GLY A 148 27.96 -0.91 -11.76
C GLY A 148 29.01 0.02 -11.12
N ASP A 149 30.00 -0.50 -10.40
CA ASP A 149 30.76 0.30 -9.43
C ASP A 149 32.29 0.11 -9.52
N MET A 150 32.82 -0.36 -10.66
CA MET A 150 34.27 -0.53 -10.87
C MET A 150 34.87 0.46 -11.89
N ALA A 151 34.18 1.57 -12.20
CA ALA A 151 34.72 2.60 -13.09
C ALA A 151 34.11 3.98 -12.84
N ALA A 152 34.58 4.69 -11.81
CA ALA A 152 34.64 6.16 -11.76
C ALA A 152 35.62 6.59 -10.66
#